data_AF-A0A536Y4U4-F1
#
_entry.id   AF-A0A536Y4U4-F1
#
_cell.length_a   1.000
_cell.length_b   1.000
_cell.length_c   1.000
_cell.angle_alpha   90.00
_cell.angle_beta   90.00
_cell.angle_gamma   90.00
#
_symmetry.space_group_name_H-M   'P 1'
#
loop_
_entity.id
_entity.type
_entity.pdbx_description
1 polymer ?
#
loop_
_entity_poly.entity_id
_entity_poly.type
_entity_poly.pdbx_seq_one_letter_code
_entity_poly.pdbx_strand_id
1 'polypeptide(L)'
;MQHATWEWLLVVPVFFFSNLFEWWIHKYVMHRLVDVFALRAIYDRHTRQHHQYFTDNEMTVDATREWRIIFFPWRALFTFMALGTPFALLLGWAVNPNAGYILMVTIVGQYLIYETFHYCCHVRDNRFVRHAPFINTIRRHHFVHHNQGVMMEHNMNLTFPIADWVMGTSDLDRGLLGHVFNGYSMKHVKPQVRTRVERFMNDAPANESRLAQPKAA
;
A
#
# COMPACT_ATOMS: atom_id res chain seq x y z
N MET A 1 -23.08 1.53 -18.58
CA MET A 1 -23.08 2.95 -18.19
C MET A 1 -23.52 3.77 -19.38
N GLN A 2 -24.62 4.52 -19.26
CA GLN A 2 -25.11 5.42 -20.31
C GLN A 2 -25.30 6.81 -19.70
N HIS A 3 -24.72 7.83 -20.32
CA HIS A 3 -24.87 9.25 -19.95
C HIS A 3 -24.67 9.57 -18.44
N ALA A 4 -23.73 8.92 -17.77
CA ALA A 4 -23.40 9.25 -16.38
C ALA A 4 -22.84 10.68 -16.29
N THR A 5 -23.34 11.47 -15.34
CA THR A 5 -22.97 12.87 -15.13
C THR A 5 -22.46 13.07 -13.72
N TRP A 6 -23.33 13.46 -12.79
CA TRP A 6 -23.01 13.68 -11.39
C TRP A 6 -22.60 12.40 -10.67
N GLU A 7 -22.99 11.22 -11.16
CA GLU A 7 -22.66 9.94 -10.53
C GLU A 7 -21.15 9.71 -10.47
N TRP A 8 -20.37 10.33 -11.36
CA TRP A 8 -18.90 10.29 -11.29
C TRP A 8 -18.34 10.92 -10.02
N LEU A 9 -19.09 11.82 -9.36
CA LEU A 9 -18.70 12.36 -8.06
C LEU A 9 -18.64 11.27 -6.98
N LEU A 10 -19.32 10.13 -7.17
CA LEU A 10 -19.25 8.98 -6.26
C LEU A 10 -17.85 8.34 -6.21
N VAL A 11 -17.00 8.57 -7.21
CA VAL A 11 -15.60 8.11 -7.17
C VAL A 11 -14.90 8.67 -5.94
N VAL A 12 -15.13 9.93 -5.58
CA VAL A 12 -14.44 10.61 -4.48
C VAL A 12 -14.69 9.94 -3.12
N PRO A 13 -15.94 9.78 -2.64
CA PRO A 13 -16.19 9.10 -1.37
C PRO A 13 -15.82 7.61 -1.43
N VAL A 14 -16.06 6.92 -2.55
CA VAL A 14 -15.70 5.49 -2.66
C VAL A 14 -14.18 5.30 -2.60
N PHE A 15 -13.42 6.16 -3.27
CA PHE A 15 -11.96 6.21 -3.18
C PHE A 15 -11.50 6.45 -1.73
N PHE A 16 -12.06 7.46 -1.06
CA PHE A 16 -11.69 7.79 0.32
C PHE A 16 -11.95 6.63 1.28
N PHE A 17 -13.13 6.01 1.22
CA PHE A 17 -13.44 4.84 2.04
C PHE A 17 -12.58 3.62 1.68
N SER A 18 -12.24 3.45 0.41
CA SER A 18 -11.34 2.37 -0.02
C SER A 18 -9.91 2.58 0.48
N ASN A 19 -9.43 3.83 0.53
CA ASN A 19 -8.14 4.17 1.11
C ASN A 19 -8.09 3.94 2.63
N LEU A 20 -9.18 4.24 3.35
CA LEU A 20 -9.34 3.89 4.76
C LEU A 20 -9.41 2.38 4.97
N PHE A 21 -10.13 1.67 4.10
CA PHE A 21 -10.25 0.21 4.16
C PHE A 21 -8.91 -0.49 3.90
N GLU A 22 -8.12 0.00 2.95
CA GLU A 22 -6.75 -0.43 2.70
C GLU A 22 -5.88 -0.29 3.95
N TRP A 23 -5.89 0.87 4.60
CA TRP A 23 -5.18 1.09 5.85
C TRP A 23 -5.65 0.13 6.95
N TRP A 24 -6.96 -0.07 7.08
CA TRP A 24 -7.55 -0.92 8.11
C TRP A 24 -7.17 -2.39 7.91
N ILE A 25 -7.33 -2.92 6.70
CA ILE A 25 -6.99 -4.33 6.42
C ILE A 25 -5.48 -4.53 6.57
N HIS A 26 -4.66 -3.59 6.12
CA HIS A 26 -3.21 -3.70 6.24
C HIS A 26 -2.79 -3.73 7.72
N LYS A 27 -3.29 -2.82 8.54
CA LYS A 27 -2.93 -2.73 9.96
C LYS A 27 -3.51 -3.85 10.82
N TYR A 28 -4.79 -4.20 10.65
CA TYR A 28 -5.51 -5.06 11.58
C TYR A 28 -5.70 -6.50 11.11
N VAL A 29 -5.49 -6.78 9.81
CA VAL A 29 -5.62 -8.13 9.26
C VAL A 29 -4.29 -8.63 8.71
N MET A 30 -3.57 -7.81 7.96
CA MET A 30 -2.31 -8.24 7.33
C MET A 30 -1.14 -8.23 8.31
N HIS A 31 -1.11 -7.30 9.25
CA HIS A 31 -0.10 -7.19 10.32
C HIS A 31 -0.50 -7.80 11.66
N ARG A 32 -1.73 -8.26 11.84
CA ARG A 32 -2.16 -8.90 13.09
C ARG A 32 -2.77 -10.27 12.81
N LEU A 33 -2.29 -11.27 13.54
CA LEU A 33 -2.81 -12.62 13.44
C LEU A 33 -4.24 -12.66 13.99
N VAL A 34 -5.20 -12.96 13.10
CA VAL A 34 -6.59 -13.25 13.46
C VAL A 34 -6.84 -14.74 13.31
N ASP A 35 -7.42 -15.38 14.33
CA ASP A 35 -7.66 -16.84 14.36
C ASP A 35 -8.90 -17.25 13.54
N VAL A 36 -8.88 -16.88 12.26
CA VAL A 36 -9.86 -17.28 11.24
C VAL A 36 -9.07 -17.68 10.01
N PHE A 37 -9.29 -18.89 9.47
CA PHE A 37 -8.47 -19.47 8.40
C PHE A 37 -8.15 -18.51 7.25
N ALA A 38 -9.17 -17.82 6.71
CA ALA A 38 -8.99 -16.89 5.60
C ALA A 38 -8.15 -15.66 5.99
N LEU A 39 -8.37 -15.09 7.18
CA LEU A 39 -7.64 -13.91 7.66
C LEU A 39 -6.20 -14.26 8.05
N ARG A 40 -5.99 -15.45 8.63
CA ARG A 40 -4.66 -16.00 8.89
C ARG A 40 -3.87 -16.17 7.60
N ALA A 41 -4.47 -16.66 6.53
CA ALA A 41 -3.80 -16.80 5.24
C ALA A 41 -3.34 -15.43 4.67
N ILE A 42 -4.10 -14.36 4.90
CA ILE A 42 -3.72 -12.99 4.54
C ILE A 42 -2.51 -12.54 5.37
N TYR A 43 -2.56 -12.74 6.69
CA TYR A 43 -1.45 -12.45 7.60
C TYR A 43 -0.17 -13.21 7.22
N ASP A 44 -0.27 -14.52 6.96
CA ASP A 44 0.88 -15.36 6.62
C ASP A 44 1.53 -14.92 5.30
N ARG A 45 0.74 -14.57 4.28
CA ARG A 45 1.28 -14.04 3.01
C ARG A 45 1.95 -12.68 3.19
N HIS A 46 1.37 -11.82 4.02
CA HIS A 46 1.90 -10.47 4.20
C HIS A 46 3.05 -10.43 5.20
N THR A 47 2.78 -10.69 6.47
CA THR A 47 3.80 -10.55 7.52
C THR A 47 4.86 -11.65 7.42
N ARG A 48 4.47 -12.91 7.18
CA ARG A 48 5.41 -14.06 7.21
C ARG A 48 6.02 -14.43 5.86
N GLN A 49 5.59 -13.83 4.75
CA GLN A 49 6.23 -14.07 3.45
C GLN A 49 6.73 -12.75 2.89
N HIS A 50 5.86 -11.76 2.70
CA HIS A 50 6.23 -10.48 2.12
C HIS A 50 7.26 -9.70 2.97
N HIS A 51 6.99 -9.47 4.26
CA HIS A 51 7.90 -8.75 5.18
C HIS A 51 9.08 -9.59 5.69
N GLN A 52 9.06 -10.91 5.50
CA GLN A 52 10.23 -11.75 5.76
C GLN A 52 11.17 -11.78 4.55
N TYR A 53 10.61 -11.71 3.33
CA TYR A 53 11.38 -11.69 2.10
C TYR A 53 11.96 -10.32 1.81
N PHE A 54 11.11 -9.27 1.88
CA PHE A 54 11.55 -7.89 1.75
C PHE A 54 11.83 -7.30 3.11
N THR A 55 12.97 -6.64 3.21
CA THR A 55 13.40 -5.89 4.39
C THR A 55 13.87 -4.53 3.94
N ASP A 56 14.08 -3.61 4.87
CA ASP A 56 14.71 -2.31 4.61
C ASP A 56 16.13 -2.41 4.00
N ASN A 57 16.76 -3.59 4.03
CA ASN A 57 18.05 -3.86 3.36
C ASN A 57 17.90 -4.47 1.95
N GLU A 58 16.80 -5.17 1.67
CA GLU A 58 16.51 -5.78 0.37
C GLU A 58 15.02 -5.64 0.06
N MET A 59 14.69 -4.63 -0.74
CA MET A 59 13.32 -4.25 -1.06
C MET A 59 12.90 -4.65 -2.46
N THR A 60 13.79 -5.23 -3.28
CA THR A 60 13.53 -5.36 -4.71
C THR A 60 13.49 -6.80 -5.18
N VAL A 61 12.66 -7.07 -6.18
CA VAL A 61 12.66 -8.36 -6.89
C VAL A 61 13.76 -8.40 -7.95
N ASP A 62 14.34 -9.58 -8.11
CA ASP A 62 15.37 -9.87 -9.12
C ASP A 62 14.80 -10.69 -10.30
N ALA A 63 13.68 -11.40 -10.12
CA ALA A 63 13.04 -12.21 -11.17
C ALA A 63 11.51 -12.18 -11.15
N THR A 64 10.88 -12.43 -12.30
CA THR A 64 9.42 -12.42 -12.47
C THR A 64 8.69 -13.45 -11.59
N ARG A 65 9.33 -14.56 -11.24
CA ARG A 65 8.77 -15.57 -10.31
C ARG A 65 8.52 -15.02 -8.90
N GLU A 66 9.20 -13.95 -8.51
CA GLU A 66 9.06 -13.31 -7.20
C GLU A 66 7.85 -12.37 -7.15
N TRP A 67 7.22 -12.06 -8.29
CA TRP A 67 6.01 -11.24 -8.35
C TRP A 67 4.88 -11.81 -7.49
N ARG A 68 4.85 -13.14 -7.29
CA ARG A 68 3.88 -13.80 -6.39
C ARG A 68 3.98 -13.39 -4.91
N ILE A 69 5.10 -12.77 -4.52
CA ILE A 69 5.38 -12.25 -3.16
C ILE A 69 4.91 -10.80 -3.04
N ILE A 70 4.77 -10.10 -4.17
CA ILE A 70 4.23 -8.73 -4.24
C ILE A 70 2.71 -8.84 -4.37
N PHE A 71 2.23 -9.33 -5.51
CA PHE A 71 0.83 -9.25 -5.87
C PHE A 71 -0.05 -10.12 -4.96
N PHE A 72 -1.26 -9.64 -4.66
CA PHE A 72 -2.25 -10.54 -4.11
C PHE A 72 -2.60 -11.63 -5.14
N PRO A 73 -3.04 -12.81 -4.69
CA PRO A 73 -3.60 -13.81 -5.59
C PRO A 73 -4.74 -13.21 -6.41
N TRP A 74 -4.88 -13.60 -7.68
CA TRP A 74 -5.98 -13.15 -8.56
C TRP A 74 -7.38 -13.27 -7.92
N ARG A 75 -7.56 -14.22 -6.99
CA ARG A 75 -8.79 -14.42 -6.22
C ARG A 75 -9.14 -13.23 -5.33
N ALA A 76 -8.16 -12.44 -4.87
CA ALA A 76 -8.38 -11.28 -4.01
C ALA A 76 -9.23 -10.21 -4.71
N LEU A 77 -8.97 -9.92 -5.99
CA LEU A 77 -9.81 -9.03 -6.80
C LEU A 77 -11.27 -9.50 -6.79
N PHE A 78 -11.51 -10.79 -7.06
CA PHE A 78 -12.87 -11.35 -7.05
C PHE A 78 -13.51 -11.31 -5.66
N THR A 79 -12.73 -11.47 -4.59
CA THR A 79 -13.22 -11.28 -3.22
C THR A 79 -13.66 -9.84 -2.98
N PHE A 80 -12.87 -8.83 -3.38
CA PHE A 80 -13.26 -7.43 -3.24
C PHE A 80 -14.46 -7.06 -4.10
N MET A 81 -14.56 -7.59 -5.33
CA MET A 81 -15.74 -7.45 -6.17
C MET A 81 -16.98 -8.09 -5.53
N ALA A 82 -16.84 -9.29 -4.96
CA ALA A 82 -17.94 -9.97 -4.28
C ALA A 82 -18.40 -9.20 -3.04
N LEU A 83 -17.47 -8.68 -2.23
CA LEU A 83 -17.77 -7.82 -1.09
C LEU A 83 -18.45 -6.50 -1.52
N GLY A 84 -18.01 -5.92 -2.64
CA GLY A 84 -18.58 -4.69 -3.19
C GLY A 84 -19.95 -4.87 -3.87
N THR A 85 -20.25 -6.07 -4.36
CA THR A 85 -21.46 -6.34 -5.17
C THR A 85 -22.77 -6.03 -4.43
N PRO A 86 -22.99 -6.46 -3.17
CA PRO A 86 -24.18 -6.07 -2.42
C PRO A 86 -24.36 -4.55 -2.33
N PHE A 87 -23.29 -3.80 -2.11
CA PHE A 87 -23.33 -2.34 -2.04
C PHE A 87 -23.58 -1.71 -3.41
N ALA A 88 -22.99 -2.26 -4.48
CA ALA A 88 -23.22 -1.82 -5.85
C ALA A 88 -24.68 -2.03 -6.27
N LEU A 89 -25.27 -3.18 -5.95
CA LEU A 89 -26.67 -3.49 -6.23
C LEU A 89 -27.60 -2.60 -5.41
N LEU A 90 -27.33 -2.41 -4.12
CA LEU A 90 -28.10 -1.53 -3.25
C LEU A 90 -28.07 -0.09 -3.75
N LEU A 91 -26.89 0.43 -4.09
CA LEU A 91 -26.73 1.78 -4.60
C LEU A 91 -27.35 1.92 -6.01
N GLY A 92 -27.23 0.89 -6.83
CA GLY A 92 -27.84 0.79 -8.15
C GLY A 92 -29.36 0.88 -8.10
N TRP A 93 -29.96 0.21 -7.11
CA TRP A 93 -31.39 0.23 -6.85
C TRP A 93 -31.86 1.54 -6.21
N ALA A 94 -31.12 2.06 -5.24
CA ALA A 94 -31.50 3.26 -4.48
C ALA A 94 -31.29 4.58 -5.24
N VAL A 95 -30.32 4.63 -6.15
CA VAL A 95 -29.95 5.85 -6.90
C VAL A 95 -30.27 5.67 -8.37
N ASN A 96 -29.46 4.85 -9.06
CA ASN A 96 -29.65 4.42 -10.45
C ASN A 96 -28.54 3.41 -10.84
N PRO A 97 -28.67 2.68 -11.95
CA PRO A 97 -27.66 1.71 -12.38
C PRO A 97 -26.24 2.29 -12.55
N ASN A 98 -26.09 3.55 -12.98
CA ASN A 98 -24.77 4.18 -13.13
C ASN A 98 -24.04 4.28 -11.78
N ALA A 99 -24.73 4.60 -10.69
CA ALA A 99 -24.14 4.68 -9.36
C ALA A 99 -23.56 3.33 -8.90
N GLY A 100 -24.30 2.23 -9.11
CA GLY A 100 -23.82 0.88 -8.84
C GLY A 100 -22.60 0.50 -9.69
N TYR A 101 -22.62 0.81 -10.99
CA TYR A 101 -21.48 0.56 -11.87
C TYR A 101 -20.24 1.38 -11.49
N ILE A 102 -20.41 2.66 -11.15
CA ILE A 102 -19.29 3.54 -10.76
C ILE A 102 -18.67 3.10 -9.44
N LEU A 103 -19.47 2.66 -8.46
CA LEU A 103 -18.94 2.06 -7.23
C LEU A 103 -18.06 0.84 -7.57
N MET A 104 -18.56 -0.09 -8.39
CA MET A 104 -17.80 -1.29 -8.76
C MET A 104 -16.52 -0.96 -9.53
N VAL A 105 -16.59 -0.07 -10.51
CA VAL A 105 -15.41 0.38 -11.29
C VAL A 105 -14.40 1.08 -10.40
N THR A 106 -14.84 1.85 -9.41
CA THR A 106 -13.94 2.52 -8.46
C THR A 106 -13.24 1.51 -7.56
N ILE A 107 -13.95 0.49 -7.05
CA ILE A 107 -13.35 -0.60 -6.26
C ILE A 107 -12.27 -1.34 -7.07
N VAL A 108 -12.60 -1.74 -8.31
CA VAL A 108 -11.65 -2.42 -9.20
C VAL A 108 -10.47 -1.51 -9.54
N GLY A 109 -10.73 -0.24 -9.86
CA GLY A 109 -9.69 0.75 -10.12
C GLY A 109 -8.74 0.94 -8.95
N GLN A 110 -9.27 1.05 -7.73
CA GLN A 110 -8.46 1.18 -6.51
C GLN A 110 -7.59 -0.05 -6.27
N TYR A 111 -8.14 -1.25 -6.47
CA TYR A 111 -7.36 -2.49 -6.38
C TYR A 111 -6.20 -2.51 -7.38
N LEU A 112 -6.44 -2.12 -8.64
CA LEU A 112 -5.39 -2.08 -9.66
C LEU A 112 -4.34 -1.01 -9.35
N ILE A 113 -4.73 0.14 -8.81
CA ILE A 113 -3.81 1.19 -8.34
C ILE A 113 -2.95 0.64 -7.20
N TYR A 114 -3.55 -0.05 -6.21
CA TYR A 114 -2.83 -0.70 -5.11
C TYR A 114 -1.76 -1.64 -5.62
N GLU A 115 -2.13 -2.60 -6.47
CA GLU A 115 -1.19 -3.59 -7.00
C GLU A 115 -0.08 -2.94 -7.84
N THR A 116 -0.43 -1.91 -8.62
CA THR A 116 0.54 -1.16 -9.43
C THR A 116 1.53 -0.41 -8.55
N PHE A 117 1.06 0.27 -7.50
CA PHE A 117 1.92 1.02 -6.59
C PHE A 117 2.79 0.07 -5.78
N HIS A 118 2.23 -1.02 -5.26
CA HIS A 118 2.97 -2.05 -4.55
C HIS A 118 4.10 -2.63 -5.40
N TYR A 119 3.80 -2.99 -6.64
CA TYR A 119 4.80 -3.43 -7.59
C TYR A 119 5.88 -2.37 -7.81
N CYS A 120 5.49 -1.11 -8.02
CA CYS A 120 6.43 -0.01 -8.16
C CYS A 120 7.30 0.19 -6.90
N CYS A 121 6.87 -0.21 -5.71
CA CYS A 121 7.68 -0.19 -4.48
C CYS A 121 8.80 -1.27 -4.48
N HIS A 122 8.60 -2.38 -5.20
CA HIS A 122 9.50 -3.54 -5.16
C HIS A 122 10.25 -3.82 -6.47
N VAL A 123 10.08 -3.01 -7.53
CA VAL A 123 10.97 -3.11 -8.70
C VAL A 123 12.33 -2.49 -8.42
N ARG A 124 13.33 -2.78 -9.26
CA ARG A 124 14.60 -2.05 -9.21
C ARG A 124 14.41 -0.57 -9.55
N ASP A 125 15.30 0.24 -9.00
CA ASP A 125 15.32 1.67 -9.23
C ASP A 125 15.47 2.01 -10.71
N ASN A 126 14.63 2.93 -11.17
CA ASN A 126 14.68 3.49 -12.51
C ASN A 126 14.15 4.93 -12.49
N ARG A 127 14.26 5.64 -13.62
CA ARG A 127 13.83 7.04 -13.72
C ARG A 127 12.34 7.22 -13.37
N PHE A 128 11.48 6.28 -13.76
CA PHE A 128 10.04 6.39 -13.51
C PHE A 128 9.73 6.30 -12.02
N VAL A 129 10.12 5.22 -11.33
CA VAL A 129 9.79 5.04 -9.90
C VAL A 129 10.47 6.06 -8.98
N ARG A 130 11.55 6.71 -9.43
CA ARG A 130 12.24 7.78 -8.70
C ARG A 130 11.54 9.13 -8.78
N HIS A 131 10.88 9.44 -9.91
CA HIS A 131 10.41 10.79 -10.21
C HIS A 131 8.91 10.92 -10.43
N ALA A 132 8.20 9.84 -10.78
CA ALA A 132 6.76 9.88 -10.92
C ALA A 132 6.12 10.25 -9.56
N PRO A 133 5.29 11.30 -9.50
CA PRO A 133 4.62 11.68 -8.27
C PRO A 133 3.72 10.54 -7.78
N PHE A 134 3.42 10.53 -6.48
CA PHE A 134 2.75 9.44 -5.75
C PHE A 134 3.59 8.15 -5.67
N ILE A 135 4.09 7.63 -6.79
CA ILE A 135 4.92 6.42 -6.82
C ILE A 135 6.19 6.62 -6.01
N ASN A 136 6.87 7.75 -6.23
CA ASN A 136 8.09 8.06 -5.50
C ASN A 136 7.86 8.25 -3.99
N THR A 137 6.66 8.71 -3.63
CA THR A 137 6.23 8.96 -2.26
C THR A 137 5.90 7.65 -1.57
N ILE A 138 5.07 6.83 -2.21
CA ILE A 138 4.61 5.56 -1.65
C ILE A 138 5.75 4.54 -1.58
N ARG A 139 6.69 4.57 -2.52
CA ARG A 139 7.88 3.74 -2.47
C ARG A 139 8.73 4.01 -1.24
N ARG A 140 8.96 5.30 -0.93
CA ARG A 140 9.66 5.68 0.29
C ARG A 140 8.84 5.40 1.55
N HIS A 141 7.54 5.63 1.50
CA HIS A 141 6.62 5.34 2.60
C HIS A 141 6.64 3.85 2.96
N HIS A 142 6.57 2.98 1.95
CA HIS A 142 6.63 1.53 2.07
C HIS A 142 8.02 1.02 2.45
N PHE A 143 9.09 1.67 1.98
CA PHE A 143 10.45 1.37 2.44
C PHE A 143 10.56 1.49 3.98
N VAL A 144 10.06 2.59 4.55
CA VAL A 144 10.05 2.76 6.01
C VAL A 144 9.10 1.77 6.69
N HIS A 145 7.96 1.49 6.06
CA HIS A 145 7.05 0.46 6.55
C HIS A 145 7.70 -0.92 6.67
N HIS A 146 8.65 -1.28 5.81
CA HIS A 146 9.36 -2.57 5.89
C HIS A 146 10.40 -2.67 7.02
N ASN A 147 10.72 -1.57 7.69
CA ASN A 147 11.62 -1.60 8.83
C ASN A 147 10.93 -2.25 10.05
N GLN A 148 11.56 -3.29 10.59
CA GLN A 148 11.02 -4.13 11.70
C GLN A 148 10.69 -3.33 12.97
N GLY A 149 11.35 -2.19 13.20
CA GLY A 149 11.10 -1.33 14.36
C GLY A 149 9.79 -0.55 14.29
N VAL A 150 9.16 -0.46 13.12
CA VAL A 150 7.99 0.41 12.88
C VAL A 150 6.88 -0.23 12.03
N MET A 151 7.13 -1.37 11.37
CA MET A 151 6.23 -2.02 10.41
C MET A 151 4.82 -2.32 10.95
N MET A 152 4.69 -2.54 12.25
CA MET A 152 3.42 -2.89 12.90
C MET A 152 2.51 -1.70 13.15
N GLU A 153 3.05 -0.48 13.05
CA GLU A 153 2.38 0.73 13.56
C GLU A 153 2.26 1.84 12.52
N HIS A 154 3.25 1.95 11.62
CA HIS A 154 3.38 3.10 10.73
C HIS A 154 3.26 2.73 9.26
N ASN A 155 2.78 3.69 8.47
CA ASN A 155 2.81 3.68 7.02
C ASN A 155 2.07 2.49 6.37
N MET A 156 0.79 2.37 6.71
CA MET A 156 -0.07 1.24 6.32
C MET A 156 -0.73 1.42 4.94
N ASN A 157 -0.77 2.62 4.38
CA ASN A 157 -1.23 2.81 3.03
C ASN A 157 -0.14 2.42 2.05
N LEU A 158 -0.55 1.72 1.01
CA LEU A 158 0.26 1.33 -0.13
C LEU A 158 -0.21 2.01 -1.43
N THR A 159 -1.27 2.82 -1.37
CA THR A 159 -1.67 3.74 -2.43
C THR A 159 -1.30 5.19 -2.10
N PHE A 160 -2.24 5.95 -1.54
CA PHE A 160 -2.05 7.32 -1.11
C PHE A 160 -2.04 7.33 0.42
N PRO A 161 -1.07 7.98 1.08
CA PRO A 161 -0.96 7.98 2.55
C PRO A 161 -1.97 8.94 3.22
N ILE A 162 -3.22 8.90 2.77
CA ILE A 162 -4.33 9.74 3.27
C ILE A 162 -4.81 9.19 4.61
N ALA A 163 -5.14 7.89 4.67
CA ALA A 163 -5.57 7.28 5.93
C ALA A 163 -4.45 7.27 6.98
N ASP A 164 -3.19 7.06 6.61
CA ASP A 164 -2.08 7.24 7.57
C ASP A 164 -1.97 8.65 8.13
N TRP A 165 -2.24 9.67 7.32
CA TRP A 165 -2.29 11.05 7.79
C TRP A 165 -3.49 11.28 8.72
N VAL A 166 -4.70 10.84 8.31
CA VAL A 166 -5.93 10.98 9.11
C VAL A 166 -5.82 10.25 10.45
N MET A 167 -5.26 9.05 10.45
CA MET A 167 -5.16 8.18 11.63
C MET A 167 -3.89 8.43 12.46
N GLY A 168 -3.04 9.37 12.05
CA GLY A 168 -1.80 9.71 12.73
C GLY A 168 -0.74 8.61 12.71
N THR A 169 -0.84 7.65 11.79
CA THR A 169 0.09 6.51 11.64
C THR A 169 1.17 6.74 10.58
N SER A 170 1.22 7.91 9.94
CA SER A 170 2.37 8.24 9.10
C SER A 170 3.62 8.55 9.92
N ASP A 171 4.78 8.15 9.42
CA ASP A 171 6.08 8.55 9.95
C ASP A 171 6.46 10.02 9.68
N LEU A 172 5.76 10.70 8.77
CA LEU A 172 6.06 12.08 8.39
C LEU A 172 5.43 13.11 9.34
N ASP A 173 6.14 14.21 9.56
CA ASP A 173 5.66 15.41 10.25
C ASP A 173 5.32 16.51 9.24
N ARG A 174 4.17 16.36 8.54
CA ARG A 174 3.69 17.27 7.48
C ARG A 174 2.17 17.36 7.45
N GLY A 175 1.62 18.30 6.67
CA GLY A 175 0.20 18.27 6.28
C GLY A 175 -0.11 17.20 5.23
N LEU A 176 -1.39 17.04 4.89
CA LEU A 176 -1.88 16.04 3.91
C LEU A 176 -1.15 16.10 2.57
N LEU A 177 -1.03 17.28 1.95
CA LEU A 177 -0.31 17.42 0.67
C LEU A 177 1.17 17.02 0.80
N GLY A 178 1.78 17.30 1.95
CA GLY A 178 3.14 16.89 2.24
C GLY A 178 3.30 15.39 2.39
N HIS A 179 2.26 14.67 2.83
CA HIS A 179 2.24 13.21 2.87
C HIS A 179 2.10 12.61 1.48
N VAL A 180 1.16 13.13 0.68
CA VAL A 180 0.83 12.62 -0.66
C VAL A 180 1.92 12.93 -1.70
N PHE A 181 2.65 14.03 -1.54
CA PHE A 181 3.70 14.49 -2.45
C PHE A 181 5.07 14.62 -1.77
N ASN A 182 5.38 13.77 -0.80
CA ASN A 182 6.67 13.84 -0.09
C ASN A 182 7.88 13.53 -1.00
N GLY A 183 7.68 12.68 -2.00
CA GLY A 183 8.74 12.03 -2.75
C GLY A 183 9.60 11.10 -1.88
N TYR A 184 10.85 10.87 -2.31
CA TYR A 184 11.82 10.03 -1.59
C TYR A 184 12.45 10.68 -0.36
N SER A 185 11.98 11.85 0.06
CA SER A 185 12.65 12.61 1.11
C SER A 185 12.50 11.95 2.48
N MET A 186 13.63 11.76 3.18
CA MET A 186 13.66 11.39 4.61
C MET A 186 13.70 12.63 5.54
N LYS A 187 13.68 13.86 5.00
CA LYS A 187 13.85 15.10 5.78
C LYS A 187 12.78 15.28 6.85
N HIS A 188 11.54 14.88 6.56
CA HIS A 188 10.37 15.17 7.41
C HIS A 188 9.95 13.98 8.29
N VAL A 189 10.81 12.98 8.46
CA VAL A 189 10.53 11.86 9.37
C VAL A 189 10.53 12.37 10.80
N LYS A 190 9.48 12.05 11.54
CA LYS A 190 9.36 12.32 12.98
C LYS A 190 10.59 11.79 13.71
N PRO A 191 11.26 12.59 14.57
CA PRO A 191 12.51 12.19 15.23
C PRO A 191 12.43 10.83 15.93
N GLN A 192 11.33 10.58 16.66
CA GLN A 192 11.10 9.32 17.37
C GLN A 192 10.98 8.09 16.45
N VAL A 193 10.45 8.27 15.24
CA VAL A 193 10.34 7.18 14.25
C VAL A 193 11.71 6.94 13.62
N ARG A 194 12.44 8.02 13.28
CA ARG A 194 13.80 7.95 12.75
C ARG A 194 14.72 7.14 13.67
N THR A 195 14.73 7.44 14.97
CA THR A 195 15.57 6.71 15.94
C THR A 195 15.25 5.21 15.97
N ARG A 196 13.96 4.82 15.88
CA ARG A 196 13.59 3.39 15.81
C ARG A 196 14.06 2.77 14.51
N VAL A 197 13.85 3.43 13.37
CA VAL A 197 14.28 2.93 12.06
C VAL A 197 15.80 2.69 12.06
N GLU A 198 16.58 3.69 12.45
CA GLU A 198 18.05 3.62 12.48
C GLU A 198 18.57 2.50 13.39
N ARG A 199 17.92 2.28 14.55
CA ARG A 199 18.28 1.18 15.45
C ARG A 199 18.14 -0.18 14.76
N PHE A 200 17.00 -0.45 14.12
CA PHE A 200 16.72 -1.75 13.51
C PHE A 200 17.45 -1.96 12.17
N MET A 201 17.89 -0.89 11.50
CA MET A 201 18.80 -0.99 10.35
C MET A 201 20.19 -1.49 10.77
N ASN A 202 20.69 -1.01 11.92
CA ASN A 202 22.03 -1.36 12.42
C ASN A 202 22.09 -2.73 13.12
N ASP A 203 20.96 -3.23 13.63
CA ASP A 203 20.85 -4.53 14.30
C ASP A 203 20.67 -5.70 13.31
N ALA A 204 20.44 -5.42 12.01
CA ALA A 204 20.46 -6.45 10.97
C ALA A 204 21.89 -6.97 10.82
N PRO A 205 22.13 -8.30 10.76
CA PRO A 205 23.47 -8.83 10.60
C PRO A 205 24.10 -8.19 9.37
N ALA A 206 25.23 -7.51 9.58
CA ALA A 206 26.02 -6.92 8.52
C ALA A 206 26.41 -8.04 7.55
N ASN A 207 25.60 -8.23 6.51
CA ASN A 207 26.03 -8.99 5.36
C ASN A 207 26.98 -8.05 4.60
N GLU A 208 28.23 -8.03 5.03
CA GLU A 208 29.35 -7.37 4.38
C GLU A 208 29.40 -7.84 2.91
N SER A 209 28.72 -7.14 1.99
CA SER A 209 29.02 -7.09 0.56
C SER A 209 28.03 -6.32 -0.35
N ARG A 210 27.11 -5.47 0.13
CA ARG A 210 26.15 -4.82 -0.81
C ARG A 210 25.89 -3.32 -0.69
N LEU A 211 26.39 -2.65 0.34
CA LEU A 211 26.37 -1.20 0.43
C LEU A 211 27.66 -0.59 -0.11
N ALA A 212 27.86 -0.67 -1.43
CA ALA A 212 28.70 0.27 -2.20
C ALA A 212 28.83 -0.07 -3.70
N GLN A 213 27.84 -0.67 -4.38
CA GLN A 213 27.81 -0.57 -5.85
C GLN A 213 26.37 -0.47 -6.38
N PRO A 214 26.06 0.51 -7.23
CA PRO A 214 24.87 0.42 -8.06
C PRO A 214 25.02 -0.83 -8.92
N LYS A 215 24.12 -1.80 -8.78
CA LYS A 215 23.99 -2.86 -9.80
C LYS A 215 23.64 -2.14 -11.11
N ALA A 216 24.64 -2.03 -11.99
CA ALA A 216 24.47 -1.48 -13.33
C ALA A 216 23.38 -2.28 -14.08
N ALA A 217 22.71 -1.58 -14.99
CA ALA A 217 21.62 -2.07 -15.81
C ALA A 217 21.96 -3.35 -16.58
#